data_AF-A0A516GBS7-F1
#
_entry.id   AF-A0A516GBS7-F1
#
_cell.length_a   1.000
_cell.length_b   1.000
_cell.length_c   1.000
_cell.angle_alpha   90.00
_cell.angle_beta   90.00
_cell.angle_gamma   90.00
#
_symmetry.space_group_name_H-M   'P 1'
#
loop_
_entity.id
_entity.type
_entity.pdbx_description
1 polymer ?
#
loop_
_entity_poly.entity_id
_entity_poly.type
_entity_poly.pdbx_seq_one_letter_code
_entity_poly.pdbx_strand_id
1 'polypeptide(L)'
;MANEGITRPGGPVDKLGFAHDQIVLEYGYDDDVPDPFRQEVEEVVGGPMEEEGYTGVVDAVLLWWRDGDGDLTDELVECVSLLEDGGFIALVTPGAGRDDRIAAHDVQEACATAGLTASGAVPLGDDGEWHVQRLVGRR
;
A
#
# COMPACT_ATOMS: atom_id res chain seq x y z
N MET A 1 -7.04 8.84 35.90
CA MET A 1 -7.24 9.51 34.60
C MET A 1 -5.87 9.97 34.12
N ALA A 2 -5.17 9.11 33.39
CA ALA A 2 -3.94 9.50 32.69
C ALA A 2 -4.32 9.57 31.22
N ASN A 3 -4.37 10.79 30.69
CA ASN A 3 -4.47 11.05 29.27
C ASN A 3 -3.03 11.16 28.77
N GLU A 4 -2.43 10.03 28.41
CA GLU A 4 -1.12 10.02 27.76
C GLU A 4 -1.36 10.10 26.26
N GLY A 5 -1.54 11.33 25.79
CA GLY A 5 -1.41 11.65 24.37
C GLY A 5 0.04 11.42 23.95
N ILE A 6 0.35 10.19 23.53
CA ILE A 6 1.51 9.95 22.68
C ILE A 6 1.06 10.33 21.27
N THR A 7 1.24 11.60 20.90
CA THR A 7 1.41 11.92 19.48
C THR A 7 2.66 11.19 19.02
N ARG A 8 2.49 10.01 18.41
CA ARG A 8 3.57 9.34 17.68
C ARG A 8 4.03 10.32 16.59
N PRO A 9 5.34 10.62 16.45
CA PRO A 9 5.82 11.32 15.27
C PRO A 9 5.39 10.50 14.04
N GLY A 10 4.83 11.18 13.03
CA GLY A 10 3.97 10.58 12.01
C GLY A 10 4.42 9.19 11.52
N GLY A 11 3.55 8.22 11.72
CA GLY A 11 3.76 6.81 11.38
C GLY A 11 3.90 6.60 9.87
N PRO A 12 4.18 5.37 9.43
CA PRO A 12 4.22 5.06 8.01
C PRO A 12 2.95 5.48 7.27
N VAL A 13 1.77 5.30 7.88
CA VAL A 13 0.47 5.66 7.30
C VAL A 13 0.34 7.17 7.06
N ASP A 14 0.80 8.01 8.00
CA ASP A 14 0.79 9.48 7.87
C ASP A 14 1.58 9.99 6.66
N LYS A 15 2.60 9.25 6.22
CA LYS A 15 3.42 9.62 5.05
C LYS A 15 2.78 9.23 3.72
N LEU A 16 1.81 8.32 3.73
CA LEU A 16 1.13 7.80 2.55
C LEU A 16 -0.10 8.63 2.15
N GLY A 17 -0.61 9.45 3.07
CA GLY A 17 -1.72 10.35 2.77
C GLY A 17 -3.08 9.66 2.77
N PHE A 18 -3.23 8.57 3.53
CA PHE A 18 -4.55 8.06 3.89
C PHE A 18 -5.34 9.10 4.69
N ALA A 19 -6.66 9.09 4.53
CA ALA A 19 -7.58 10.01 5.18
C ALA A 19 -8.87 9.30 5.59
N HIS A 20 -9.56 9.89 6.57
CA HIS A 20 -10.86 9.43 7.04
C HIS A 20 -11.90 9.43 5.90
N ASP A 21 -12.84 8.48 5.96
CA ASP A 21 -13.92 8.24 4.99
C ASP A 21 -13.47 7.77 3.60
N GLN A 22 -12.19 7.43 3.41
CA GLN A 22 -11.71 6.81 2.17
C GLN A 22 -12.17 5.35 2.06
N ILE A 23 -12.58 4.96 0.85
CA ILE A 23 -12.78 3.57 0.46
C ILE A 23 -11.42 3.03 0.05
N VAL A 24 -10.89 2.08 0.81
CA VAL A 24 -9.59 1.43 0.53
C VAL A 24 -9.83 -0.03 0.20
N LEU A 25 -9.34 -0.46 -0.96
CA LEU A 25 -9.33 -1.87 -1.37
C LEU A 25 -8.02 -2.54 -0.95
N GLU A 26 -8.09 -3.68 -0.29
CA GLU A 26 -6.95 -4.54 0.02
C GLU A 26 -6.83 -5.67 -1.01
N TYR A 27 -5.62 -5.86 -1.53
CA TYR A 27 -5.30 -6.89 -2.52
C TYR A 27 -3.99 -7.60 -2.17
N GLY A 28 -3.92 -8.92 -2.37
CA GLY A 28 -2.71 -9.72 -2.15
C GLY A 28 -2.39 -10.03 -0.68
N TYR A 29 -3.36 -9.85 0.21
CA TYR A 29 -3.24 -10.20 1.63
C TYR A 29 -2.91 -11.69 1.81
N ASP A 30 -1.99 -11.97 2.72
CA ASP A 30 -1.69 -13.31 3.22
C ASP A 30 -1.25 -13.19 4.70
N ASP A 31 -1.16 -14.28 5.44
CA ASP A 31 -0.91 -14.31 6.89
C ASP A 31 0.50 -13.79 7.30
N ASP A 32 1.36 -13.44 6.34
CA ASP A 32 2.74 -12.99 6.53
C ASP A 32 2.91 -11.45 6.51
N VAL A 33 1.82 -10.71 6.28
CA VAL A 33 1.84 -9.24 6.22
C VAL A 33 1.87 -8.63 7.63
N PRO A 34 2.43 -7.42 7.80
CA PRO A 34 2.44 -6.73 9.09
C PRO A 34 1.04 -6.23 9.47
N ASP A 35 0.29 -7.05 10.21
CA ASP A 35 -1.02 -6.71 10.80
C ASP A 35 -1.07 -5.33 11.49
N PRO A 36 -0.05 -4.87 12.25
CA PRO A 36 -0.10 -3.55 12.87
C PRO A 36 -0.22 -2.40 11.86
N PHE A 37 0.40 -2.53 10.68
CA PHE A 37 0.28 -1.52 9.62
C PHE A 37 -1.12 -1.55 9.00
N ARG A 38 -1.66 -2.75 8.76
CA ARG A 38 -3.02 -2.95 8.25
C ARG A 38 -4.06 -2.29 9.17
N GLN A 39 -3.94 -2.52 10.47
CA GLN A 39 -4.81 -1.92 11.49
C GLN A 39 -4.67 -0.39 11.55
N GLU A 40 -3.45 0.14 11.42
CA GLU A 40 -3.22 1.60 11.39
C GLU A 40 -3.89 2.25 10.18
N VAL A 41 -3.92 1.58 9.01
CA VAL A 41 -4.68 2.06 7.84
C VAL A 41 -6.18 2.09 8.16
N GLU A 42 -6.76 1.00 8.68
CA GLU A 42 -8.19 0.92 9.07
C GLU A 42 -8.58 2.00 10.09
N GLU A 43 -7.71 2.26 11.08
CA GLU A 43 -7.92 3.32 12.08
C GLU A 43 -7.96 4.72 11.46
N VAL A 44 -7.08 5.02 10.50
CA VAL A 44 -7.01 6.32 9.83
C VAL A 44 -8.21 6.53 8.90
N VAL A 45 -8.61 5.50 8.13
CA VAL A 45 -9.74 5.60 7.20
C VAL A 45 -11.08 5.59 7.93
N GLY A 46 -11.13 5.10 9.17
CA GLY A 46 -12.30 5.11 10.03
C GLY A 46 -13.21 3.88 9.87
N GLY A 47 -12.70 2.80 9.28
CA GLY A 47 -13.47 1.59 8.98
C GLY A 47 -12.62 0.45 8.42
N PRO A 48 -13.22 -0.73 8.21
CA PRO A 48 -12.54 -1.84 7.55
C PRO A 48 -12.24 -1.51 6.09
N MET A 49 -11.18 -2.10 5.54
CA MET A 49 -10.90 -2.07 4.11
C MET A 49 -11.82 -3.03 3.35
N GLU A 50 -12.04 -2.75 2.08
CA GLU A 50 -12.74 -3.62 1.15
C GLU A 50 -11.81 -4.74 0.66
N GLU A 51 -12.38 -5.90 0.29
CA GLU A 51 -11.65 -7.07 -0.20
C GLU A 51 -11.70 -7.17 -1.74
N GLU A 52 -10.88 -8.03 -2.34
CA GLU A 52 -10.69 -8.22 -3.79
C GLU A 52 -11.99 -8.42 -4.62
N GLY A 53 -13.11 -8.79 -3.97
CA GLY A 53 -14.43 -8.91 -4.60
C GLY A 53 -15.21 -7.60 -4.75
N TYR A 54 -14.68 -6.48 -4.24
CA TYR A 54 -15.32 -5.18 -4.32
C TYR A 54 -15.32 -4.63 -5.75
N THR A 55 -16.45 -4.07 -6.17
CA THR A 55 -16.67 -3.60 -7.57
C THR A 55 -16.97 -2.11 -7.67
N GLY A 56 -16.92 -1.40 -6.54
CA GLY A 56 -17.05 0.05 -6.52
C GLY A 56 -15.75 0.75 -6.91
N VAL A 57 -15.85 2.06 -7.09
CA VAL A 57 -14.68 2.93 -7.24
C VAL A 57 -14.07 3.17 -5.86
N VAL A 58 -12.75 3.19 -5.76
CA VAL A 58 -12.01 3.35 -4.49
C VAL A 58 -11.07 4.56 -4.50
N ASP A 59 -10.85 5.15 -3.32
CA ASP A 59 -9.91 6.26 -3.12
C ASP A 59 -8.45 5.77 -3.13
N ALA A 60 -8.21 4.56 -2.63
CA ALA A 60 -6.90 3.95 -2.61
C ALA A 60 -6.94 2.41 -2.73
N VAL A 61 -5.86 1.84 -3.23
CA VAL A 61 -5.61 0.40 -3.18
C VAL A 61 -4.39 0.15 -2.31
N LEU A 62 -4.53 -0.69 -1.28
CA LEU A 62 -3.43 -1.28 -0.54
C LEU A 62 -3.05 -2.61 -1.21
N LEU A 63 -1.93 -2.61 -1.93
CA LEU A 63 -1.46 -3.75 -2.71
C LEU A 63 -0.26 -4.39 -2.02
N TRP A 64 -0.44 -5.61 -1.51
CA TRP A 64 0.64 -6.46 -1.03
C TRP A 64 1.21 -7.26 -2.21
N TRP A 65 2.54 -7.21 -2.39
CA TRP A 65 3.16 -7.86 -3.55
C TRP A 65 4.50 -8.51 -3.21
N ARG A 66 4.60 -9.81 -3.50
CA ARG A 66 5.80 -10.64 -3.35
C ARG A 66 6.33 -11.03 -4.72
N ASP A 67 7.63 -11.36 -4.78
CA ASP A 67 8.19 -11.98 -5.97
C ASP A 67 7.55 -13.36 -6.17
N GLY A 68 7.07 -13.60 -7.39
CA GLY A 68 6.33 -14.82 -7.75
C GLY A 68 4.81 -14.74 -7.65
N ASP A 69 4.23 -13.63 -7.17
CA ASP A 69 2.76 -13.45 -7.11
C ASP A 69 2.12 -13.30 -8.50
N GLY A 70 2.91 -12.97 -9.52
CA GLY A 70 2.44 -12.86 -10.91
C GLY A 70 3.17 -11.77 -11.69
N ASP A 71 2.42 -11.02 -12.49
CA ASP A 71 2.92 -9.84 -13.20
C ASP A 71 2.44 -8.55 -12.51
N LEU A 72 3.38 -7.84 -11.86
CA LEU A 72 3.08 -6.60 -11.15
C LEU A 72 2.54 -5.53 -12.10
N THR A 73 2.94 -5.53 -13.37
CA THR A 73 2.48 -4.54 -14.33
C THR A 73 0.99 -4.66 -14.58
N ASP A 74 0.53 -5.89 -14.82
CA ASP A 74 -0.89 -6.17 -15.05
C ASP A 74 -1.71 -5.82 -13.81
N GLU A 75 -1.23 -6.20 -12.62
CA GLU A 75 -1.91 -5.88 -11.36
C GLU A 75 -2.00 -4.37 -11.10
N LEU A 76 -0.92 -3.62 -11.38
CA LEU A 76 -0.95 -2.16 -11.25
C LEU A 76 -1.92 -1.51 -12.25
N VAL A 77 -2.04 -2.04 -13.47
CA VAL A 77 -3.00 -1.55 -14.46
C VAL A 77 -4.44 -1.82 -14.01
N GLU A 78 -4.72 -3.00 -13.48
CA GLU A 78 -6.03 -3.35 -12.90
C GLU A 78 -6.35 -2.44 -11.70
N CYS A 79 -5.43 -2.27 -10.76
CA CYS A 79 -5.58 -1.36 -9.62
C CYS A 79 -5.88 0.08 -10.05
N VAL A 80 -5.19 0.60 -11.07
CA VAL A 80 -5.44 1.95 -11.61
C VAL A 80 -6.86 2.09 -12.15
N SER A 81 -7.45 1.03 -12.69
CA SER A 81 -8.81 1.06 -13.24
C SER A 81 -9.91 1.18 -12.17
N LEU A 82 -9.60 0.82 -10.92
CA LEU A 82 -10.50 0.87 -9.77
C LEU A 82 -10.48 2.23 -9.06
N LEU A 83 -9.41 3.00 -9.25
CA LEU A 83 -9.20 4.27 -8.56
C LEU A 83 -10.12 5.38 -9.08
N GLU A 84 -10.61 6.21 -8.17
CA GLU A 84 -11.18 7.51 -8.56
C GLU A 84 -10.11 8.51 -9.02
N ASP A 85 -10.56 9.63 -9.58
CA ASP A 85 -9.71 10.75 -9.96
C ASP A 85 -8.93 11.29 -8.75
N GLY A 86 -7.62 11.08 -8.75
CA GLY A 86 -6.72 11.54 -7.68
C GLY A 86 -6.42 10.49 -6.61
N GLY A 87 -6.94 9.28 -6.76
CA GLY A 87 -6.59 8.13 -5.93
C GLY A 87 -5.13 7.69 -6.05
N PHE A 88 -4.74 6.72 -5.23
CA PHE A 88 -3.37 6.22 -5.18
C PHE A 88 -3.28 4.74 -4.83
N ILE A 89 -2.13 4.13 -5.15
CA ILE A 89 -1.81 2.77 -4.72
C ILE A 89 -0.77 2.85 -3.61
N ALA A 90 -1.00 2.20 -2.48
CA ALA A 90 0.02 1.91 -1.49
C ALA A 90 0.60 0.52 -1.79
N LEU A 91 1.68 0.47 -2.56
CA LEU A 91 2.36 -0.79 -2.90
C LEU A 91 3.27 -1.19 -1.74
N VAL A 92 3.05 -2.37 -1.18
CA VAL A 92 3.81 -2.94 -0.08
C VAL A 92 4.54 -4.19 -0.54
N THR A 93 5.87 -4.18 -0.43
CA THR A 93 6.75 -5.25 -0.93
C THR A 93 7.71 -5.73 0.16
N PRO A 94 8.13 -7.01 0.16
CA PRO A 94 9.13 -7.50 1.10
C PRO A 94 10.45 -6.71 1.07
N GLY A 95 11.06 -6.59 2.24
CA GLY A 95 12.33 -5.91 2.47
C GLY A 95 13.54 -6.79 2.19
N ALA A 96 14.74 -6.23 2.36
CA ALA A 96 16.01 -6.85 1.93
C ALA A 96 16.35 -8.21 2.58
N GLY A 97 15.70 -8.55 3.70
CA GLY A 97 15.92 -9.80 4.43
C GLY A 97 15.02 -10.96 4.00
N ARG A 98 14.08 -10.75 3.08
CA ARG A 98 13.14 -11.78 2.65
C ARG A 98 13.43 -12.29 1.24
N ASP A 99 13.29 -13.59 1.06
CA ASP A 99 13.59 -14.30 -0.21
C ASP A 99 12.51 -14.06 -1.27
N ASP A 100 11.32 -13.62 -0.87
CA ASP A 100 10.17 -13.27 -1.71
C ASP A 100 10.18 -11.78 -2.11
N ARG A 101 11.33 -11.12 -2.01
CA ARG A 101 11.50 -9.72 -2.38
C ARG A 101 11.57 -9.55 -3.89
N ILE A 102 10.62 -8.78 -4.43
CA ILE A 102 10.71 -8.27 -5.80
C ILE A 102 11.87 -7.26 -5.95
N ALA A 103 12.60 -7.33 -7.07
CA ALA A 103 13.71 -6.43 -7.29
C ALA A 103 13.22 -5.01 -7.61
N ALA A 104 13.93 -3.99 -7.10
CA ALA A 104 13.53 -2.60 -7.23
C ALA A 104 13.38 -2.14 -8.70
N HIS A 105 14.16 -2.71 -9.62
CA HIS A 105 14.04 -2.40 -11.04
C HIS A 105 12.73 -2.90 -11.66
N ASP A 106 12.23 -4.07 -11.28
CA ASP A 106 10.97 -4.61 -11.77
C ASP A 106 9.80 -3.73 -11.31
N VAL A 107 9.83 -3.27 -10.06
CA VAL A 107 8.85 -2.30 -9.53
C VAL A 107 8.89 -0.99 -10.33
N GLN A 108 10.08 -0.49 -10.66
CA GLN A 108 10.24 0.74 -11.44
C GLN A 108 9.71 0.59 -12.87
N GLU A 109 9.98 -0.55 -13.51
CA GLU A 109 9.48 -0.87 -14.86
C GLU A 109 7.96 -1.04 -14.89
N ALA A 110 7.40 -1.75 -13.91
CA ALA A 110 5.96 -1.93 -13.76
C ALA A 110 5.26 -0.58 -13.53
N CYS A 111 5.78 0.25 -12.62
CA CYS A 111 5.27 1.61 -12.42
C CYS A 111 5.34 2.45 -13.70
N ALA A 112 6.44 2.37 -14.45
CA ALA A 112 6.58 3.14 -15.69
C ALA A 112 5.57 2.72 -16.75
N THR A 113 5.34 1.41 -16.88
CA THR A 113 4.39 0.84 -17.86
C THR A 113 2.95 1.14 -17.49
N ALA A 114 2.60 1.06 -16.21
CA ALA A 114 1.28 1.44 -15.68
C ALA A 114 1.04 2.96 -15.63
N GLY A 115 2.01 3.78 -16.07
CA GLY A 115 1.87 5.24 -16.06
C GLY A 115 1.90 5.87 -14.66
N LEU A 116 2.53 5.20 -13.70
CA LEU A 116 2.62 5.60 -12.30
C LEU A 116 3.98 6.25 -11.96
N THR A 117 4.01 6.91 -10.82
CA THR A 117 5.22 7.42 -10.17
C THR A 117 5.21 7.01 -8.71
N ALA A 118 6.30 6.39 -8.26
CA ALA A 118 6.51 6.00 -6.88
C ALA A 118 7.11 7.13 -6.04
N SER A 119 6.63 7.29 -4.82
CA SER A 119 7.27 8.05 -3.75
C SER A 119 8.44 7.27 -3.14
N GLY A 120 9.15 7.87 -2.17
CA GLY A 120 10.19 7.16 -1.43
C GLY A 120 9.61 6.04 -0.56
N ALA A 121 10.31 4.89 -0.52
CA ALA A 121 9.93 3.75 0.30
C ALA A 121 10.00 4.06 1.80
N VAL A 122 8.97 3.65 2.53
CA VAL A 122 8.89 3.73 3.99
C VAL A 122 8.97 2.31 4.56
N PRO A 123 9.90 2.01 5.48
CA PRO A 123 9.98 0.69 6.11
C PRO A 123 8.80 0.44 7.05
N LEU A 124 8.36 -0.82 7.07
CA LEU A 124 7.32 -1.39 7.93
C LEU A 124 7.89 -2.58 8.69
N GLY A 125 7.34 -2.84 9.89
CA GLY A 125 7.80 -3.90 10.78
C GLY A 125 9.16 -3.61 11.42
N ASP A 126 9.61 -4.55 12.25
CA ASP A 126 10.96 -4.51 12.83
C ASP A 126 12.00 -4.74 11.72
N ASP A 127 13.12 -4.02 11.79
CA ASP A 127 14.24 -4.10 10.82
C ASP A 127 13.90 -3.84 9.34
N GLY A 128 12.69 -3.34 9.03
CA GLY A 128 12.27 -3.06 7.65
C GLY A 128 11.99 -4.31 6.84
N GLU A 129 11.35 -5.31 7.48
CA GLU A 129 10.91 -6.55 6.85
C GLU A 129 9.99 -6.31 5.64
N TRP A 130 9.25 -5.21 5.62
CA TRP A 130 8.41 -4.77 4.52
C TRP A 130 8.68 -3.30 4.19
N HIS A 131 8.33 -2.87 2.97
CA HIS A 131 8.41 -1.49 2.55
C HIS A 131 7.13 -1.07 1.82
N VAL A 132 6.64 0.11 2.12
CA VAL A 132 5.50 0.71 1.42
C VAL A 132 5.92 1.92 0.60
N GLN A 133 5.39 2.01 -0.61
CA GLN A 133 5.55 3.13 -1.53
C GLN A 133 4.18 3.60 -2.00
N ARG A 134 3.93 4.91 -1.90
CA ARG A 134 2.76 5.52 -2.54
C ARG A 134 3.03 5.70 -4.03
N LEU A 135 2.13 5.19 -4.87
CA LEU A 135 2.14 5.32 -6.32
C LEU A 135 0.97 6.20 -6.77
N VAL A 136 1.24 7.11 -7.70
CA VAL A 136 0.20 7.97 -8.31
C VAL A 136 0.33 8.05 -9.82
N GLY A 137 -0.80 8.24 -10.50
CA GLY A 137 -0.83 8.48 -11.94
C GLY A 137 0.02 9.69 -12.33
N ARG A 138 0.75 9.55 -13.44
CA ARG A 138 1.48 10.66 -14.08
C ARG A 138 0.46 11.64 -14.66
N ARG A 139 0.47 12.88 -14.15
CA ARG A 139 -0.32 13.99 -14.68
C ARG A 139 0.36 14.61 -15.90
#